data_AF-A0AAX3PBW6-F1
#
_entry.id   AF-A0AAX3PBW6-F1
#
_cell.length_a   1.000
_cell.length_b   1.000
_cell.length_c   1.000
_cell.angle_alpha   90.00
_cell.angle_beta   90.00
_cell.angle_gamma   90.00
#
_symmetry.space_group_name_H-M   'P 1'
#
loop_
_entity.id
_entity.type
_entity.pdbx_description
1 polymer ?
#
loop_
_entity_poly.entity_id
_entity_poly.type
_entity_poly.pdbx_seq_one_letter_code
_entity_poly.pdbx_strand_id
1 'polypeptide(L)'
;MATKLAISDTEIDTLHGCSVCFTGMFLSGTRRQCEETALLLGATPQDAVTQKLDYLIIGELSSRDWRFSSYGRKIEKAMLLQEKGHALQIVTEEAWLAHANTLHEST
;
A
#
# COMPACT_ATOMS: atom_id res chain seq x y z
N MET A 1 -14.34 -2.34 -23.55
CA MET A 1 -13.85 -3.23 -22.48
C MET A 1 -12.86 -2.43 -21.66
N ALA A 2 -13.27 -1.90 -20.50
CA ALA A 2 -12.41 -1.11 -19.65
C ALA A 2 -11.80 -2.04 -18.60
N THR A 3 -10.49 -2.27 -18.69
CA THR A 3 -9.71 -2.90 -17.63
C THR A 3 -9.68 -1.91 -16.48
N LYS A 4 -10.75 -1.90 -15.69
CA LYS A 4 -10.84 -1.18 -14.43
C LYS A 4 -9.75 -1.80 -13.56
N LEU A 5 -8.59 -1.14 -13.47
CA LEU A 5 -7.62 -1.41 -12.41
C LEU A 5 -8.44 -1.36 -11.13
N ALA A 6 -8.69 -2.54 -10.57
CA ALA A 6 -9.38 -2.70 -9.32
C ALA A 6 -8.43 -2.17 -8.25
N ILE A 7 -8.37 -0.85 -8.11
CA ILE A 7 -8.26 -0.23 -6.80
C ILE A 7 -9.56 -0.60 -6.08
N SER A 8 -9.67 -1.88 -5.73
CA SER A 8 -10.65 -2.29 -4.75
C SER A 8 -10.29 -1.50 -3.50
N ASP A 9 -11.32 -0.95 -2.88
CA ASP A 9 -11.36 -0.78 -1.43
C ASP A 9 -11.09 -2.18 -0.84
N THR A 10 -9.83 -2.62 -0.89
CA THR A 10 -9.45 -3.95 -0.46
C THR A 10 -9.31 -3.81 1.04
N GLU A 11 -10.36 -4.24 1.72
CA GLU A 11 -10.29 -4.57 3.14
C GLU A 11 -9.00 -5.34 3.37
N ILE A 12 -8.11 -4.71 4.13
CA ILE A 12 -6.88 -5.35 4.57
C ILE A 12 -7.34 -6.45 5.53
N ASP A 13 -7.43 -7.68 5.05
CA ASP A 13 -7.90 -8.80 5.87
C ASP A 13 -6.77 -9.30 6.79
N THR A 14 -5.59 -9.57 6.21
CA THR A 14 -4.41 -10.02 6.96
C THR A 14 -3.12 -9.54 6.31
N LEU A 15 -2.32 -8.77 7.04
CA LEU A 15 -0.95 -8.39 6.64
C LEU A 15 0.13 -9.25 7.30
N HIS A 16 -0.28 -10.20 8.13
CA HIS A 16 0.60 -10.99 8.96
C HIS A 16 1.48 -11.92 8.11
N GLY A 17 2.79 -11.68 8.11
CA GLY A 17 3.78 -12.39 7.31
C GLY A 17 3.95 -11.86 5.88
N CYS A 18 3.20 -10.84 5.48
CA CYS A 18 3.30 -10.23 4.15
C CYS A 18 4.34 -9.10 4.12
N SER A 19 4.87 -8.83 2.92
CA SER A 19 5.78 -7.69 2.73
C SER A 19 5.02 -6.46 2.25
N VAL A 20 5.21 -5.34 2.94
CA VAL A 20 4.53 -4.07 2.63
C VAL A 20 5.55 -3.00 2.28
N CYS A 21 5.22 -2.10 1.35
CA CYS A 21 6.10 -1.02 0.95
C CYS A 21 5.33 0.28 1.01
N PHE A 22 5.92 1.29 1.62
CA PHE A 22 5.33 2.62 1.74
C PHE A 22 5.94 3.54 0.68
N THR A 23 5.11 4.17 -0.13
CA THR A 23 5.56 5.14 -1.15
C THR A 23 4.76 6.43 -1.09
N GLY A 24 5.46 7.57 -1.10
CA GLY A 24 4.86 8.90 -1.03
C GLY A 24 4.92 9.54 0.35
N MET A 25 4.22 10.66 0.51
CA MET A 25 4.00 11.32 1.80
C MET A 25 2.70 10.83 2.41
N PHE A 26 2.78 10.41 3.66
CA PHE A 26 1.65 9.97 4.47
C PHE A 26 1.17 11.15 5.32
N LEU A 27 -0.14 11.39 5.37
CA LEU A 27 -0.72 12.32 6.34
C LEU A 27 -0.83 11.71 7.74
N SER A 28 -0.97 10.38 7.80
CA SER A 28 -1.08 9.61 9.04
C SER A 28 0.16 9.74 9.94
N GLY A 29 1.33 10.02 9.36
CA GLY A 29 2.55 10.24 10.12
C GLY A 29 3.81 10.14 9.29
N THR A 30 4.95 10.15 9.98
CA THR A 30 6.24 9.84 9.35
C THR A 30 6.27 8.38 8.90
N ARG A 31 7.02 8.10 7.83
CA ARG A 31 7.20 6.73 7.31
C ARG A 31 7.51 5.71 8.40
N ARG A 32 8.32 6.10 9.39
CA ARG A 32 8.66 5.28 10.55
C ARG A 32 7.42 4.80 11.33
N GLN A 33 6.43 5.67 11.55
CA GLN A 33 5.20 5.29 12.24
C GLN A 33 4.41 4.25 11.42
N CYS A 34 4.31 4.43 10.10
CA CYS A 34 3.67 3.45 9.23
C CYS A 34 4.43 2.10 9.25
N GLU A 35 5.76 2.13 9.26
CA GLU A 35 6.61 0.94 9.38
C GLU A 35 6.41 0.24 10.74
N GLU A 36 6.31 0.99 11.83
CA GLU A 36 5.99 0.44 13.16
C GLU A 36 4.58 -0.16 13.20
N THR A 37 3.56 0.52 12.69
CA THR A 37 2.19 -0.03 12.59
C THR A 37 2.17 -1.30 11.73
N ALA A 38 2.89 -1.33 10.62
CA ALA A 38 3.01 -2.55 9.80
C ALA A 38 3.62 -3.71 10.56
N LEU A 39 4.71 -3.46 11.29
CA LEU A 39 5.33 -4.47 12.15
C LEU A 39 4.37 -4.96 13.23
N LEU A 40 3.58 -4.07 13.84
CA LEU A 40 2.56 -4.42 14.83
C LEU A 40 1.44 -5.29 14.24
N LEU A 41 1.08 -5.07 12.97
CA LEU A 41 0.13 -5.89 12.21
C LEU A 41 0.74 -7.21 11.72
N GLY A 42 2.02 -7.46 11.98
CA GLY A 42 2.76 -8.65 11.55
C GLY A 42 3.29 -8.57 10.11
N ALA A 43 3.17 -7.42 9.45
CA ALA A 43 3.74 -7.17 8.13
C ALA A 43 5.22 -6.76 8.22
N THR A 44 5.97 -7.05 7.16
CA THR A 44 7.36 -6.62 7.04
C THR A 44 7.47 -5.38 6.14
N PRO A 45 7.74 -4.19 6.69
CA PRO A 45 7.99 -3.00 5.88
C PRO A 45 9.26 -3.15 5.06
N GLN A 46 9.18 -2.76 3.79
CA GLN A 46 10.27 -2.79 2.82
C GLN A 46 10.41 -1.39 2.20
N ASP A 47 11.66 -0.94 2.03
CA ASP A 47 11.97 0.33 1.35
C ASP A 47 11.79 0.24 -0.17
N ALA A 48 11.92 -0.97 -0.69
CA ALA A 48 11.96 -1.25 -2.11
C ALA A 48 10.82 -2.19 -2.51
N VAL A 49 10.28 -1.92 -3.70
CA VAL A 49 9.35 -2.85 -4.37
C VAL A 49 10.17 -4.06 -4.84
N THR A 50 9.97 -5.19 -4.14
CA THR A 50 10.61 -6.48 -4.44
C THR A 50 9.59 -7.45 -5.04
N GLN A 51 10.07 -8.58 -5.61
CA GLN A 51 9.21 -9.61 -6.18
C GLN A 51 8.36 -10.36 -5.13
N LYS A 52 8.75 -10.26 -3.85
CA LYS A 52 8.01 -10.82 -2.72
C LYS A 52 7.09 -9.78 -2.07
N LEU A 53 6.94 -8.60 -2.69
CA LEU A 53 6.08 -7.57 -2.16
C LEU A 53 4.62 -7.90 -2.44
N ASP A 54 3.83 -8.01 -1.38
CA ASP A 54 2.41 -8.30 -1.46
C ASP A 54 1.59 -6.99 -1.49
N TYR A 55 1.99 -5.97 -0.73
CA TYR A 55 1.24 -4.71 -0.65
C TYR A 55 2.11 -3.47 -0.86
N LEU A 56 1.65 -2.56 -1.73
CA LEU A 56 2.22 -1.24 -1.93
C LEU A 56 1.24 -0.18 -1.42
N ILE A 57 1.56 0.47 -0.31
CA ILE A 57 0.74 1.54 0.28
C ILE A 57 1.18 2.88 -0.29
N ILE A 58 0.22 3.61 -0.88
CA ILE A 58 0.41 4.93 -1.50
C ILE A 58 -0.14 6.02 -0.57
N GLY A 59 0.71 6.95 -0.17
CA GLY A 59 0.32 8.13 0.62
C GLY A 59 -0.60 9.12 -0.13
N GLU A 60 -1.50 9.80 0.58
CA GLU A 60 -2.58 10.66 0.04
C GLU A 60 -2.10 11.70 -0.99
N LEU A 61 -0.91 12.27 -0.81
CA LEU A 61 -0.35 13.28 -1.72
C LEU A 61 0.03 12.70 -3.10
N SER A 62 0.20 11.38 -3.21
CA SER A 62 0.36 10.67 -4.48
C SER A 62 -0.97 10.13 -5.04
N SER A 63 -2.04 10.07 -4.22
CA SER A 63 -3.35 9.52 -4.59
C SER A 63 -4.19 10.43 -5.50
N ARG A 64 -3.87 11.73 -5.61
CA ARG A 64 -4.54 12.64 -6.56
C ARG A 64 -3.87 12.64 -7.94
N ASP A 65 -2.56 12.40 -7.98
CA ASP A 65 -1.73 12.49 -9.18
C ASP A 65 -1.30 11.14 -9.79
N TRP A 66 -1.43 9.99 -9.11
CA TRP A 66 -1.10 8.67 -9.71
C TRP A 66 -1.90 8.38 -11.00
N ARG A 67 -3.07 9.00 -11.13
CA ARG A 67 -3.97 8.84 -12.27
C ARG A 67 -3.66 9.84 -13.40
N PHE A 68 -2.83 10.86 -13.15
CA PHE A 68 -2.63 11.99 -14.08
C PHE A 68 -1.18 12.45 -14.30
N SER A 69 -0.20 12.23 -13.43
CA SER A 69 1.15 12.79 -13.64
C SER A 69 2.28 12.00 -12.97
N SER A 70 3.30 11.68 -13.77
CA SER A 70 4.63 11.19 -13.39
C SER A 70 4.65 10.06 -12.36
N TYR A 71 4.40 8.84 -12.83
CA TYR A 71 4.59 7.62 -12.05
C TYR A 71 5.95 7.63 -11.35
N GLY A 72 5.95 7.55 -10.01
CA GLY A 72 7.17 7.23 -9.30
C GLY A 72 7.63 5.82 -9.72
N ARG A 73 8.94 5.61 -9.92
CA ARG A 73 9.54 4.32 -10.36
C ARG A 73 9.04 3.09 -9.58
N LYS A 74 8.52 3.28 -8.36
CA LYS A 74 7.94 2.23 -7.50
C LYS A 74 6.58 1.73 -8.01
N ILE A 75 5.70 2.61 -8.51
CA ILE A 75 4.37 2.24 -9.02
C ILE A 75 4.50 1.48 -10.34
N GLU A 76 5.36 1.95 -11.26
CA GLU A 76 5.65 1.21 -12.50
C GLU A 76 6.17 -0.19 -12.19
N LYS A 77 7.09 -0.30 -11.20
CA LYS A 77 7.61 -1.60 -10.79
C LYS A 77 6.54 -2.50 -10.18
N ALA A 78 5.60 -1.94 -9.43
CA ALA A 78 4.46 -2.67 -8.88
C ALA A 78 3.50 -3.15 -9.99
N MET A 79 3.18 -2.29 -10.96
CA MET A 79 2.37 -2.69 -12.13
C MET A 79 3.06 -3.78 -12.94
N LEU A 80 4.36 -3.65 -13.21
CA LEU A 80 5.14 -4.68 -13.90
C LEU A 80 5.14 -6.02 -13.16
N LEU A 81 5.12 -6.01 -11.82
CA LEU A 81 5.01 -7.23 -11.02
C LEU A 81 3.59 -7.83 -11.13
N GLN A 82 2.54 -7.02 -11.10
CA GLN A 82 1.17 -7.49 -11.37
C GLN A 82 1.06 -8.10 -12.77
N GLU A 83 1.61 -7.46 -13.80
CA GLU A 83 1.62 -7.97 -15.18
C GLU A 83 2.41 -9.28 -15.30
N LYS A 84 3.44 -9.46 -14.48
CA LYS A 84 4.19 -10.72 -14.37
C LYS A 84 3.45 -11.82 -13.61
N GLY A 85 2.27 -11.54 -13.07
CA GLY A 85 1.45 -12.49 -12.31
C GLY A 85 1.80 -12.58 -10.82
N HIS A 86 2.52 -11.60 -10.27
CA HIS A 86 2.70 -11.51 -8.82
C HIS A 86 1.44 -10.98 -8.15
N ALA A 87 1.12 -11.51 -6.97
CA ALA A 87 -0.01 -11.09 -6.14
C ALA A 87 0.27 -9.77 -5.40
N LEU A 88 0.75 -8.76 -6.13
CA LEU A 88 1.01 -7.43 -5.57
C LEU A 88 -0.26 -6.59 -5.63
N GLN A 89 -0.73 -6.11 -4.49
CA GLN A 89 -1.86 -5.20 -4.37
C GLN A 89 -1.39 -3.79 -4.05
N ILE A 90 -2.01 -2.82 -4.70
CA ILE A 90 -1.74 -1.40 -4.47
C ILE A 90 -2.88 -0.86 -3.59
N VAL A 91 -2.52 -0.35 -2.43
CA VAL A 91 -3.45 0.11 -1.40
C VAL A 91 -3.22 1.61 -1.18
N THR A 92 -4.28 2.37 -0.96
CA THR A 92 -4.17 3.78 -0.61
C THR A 92 -3.96 3.95 0.89
N GLU A 93 -3.42 5.08 1.29
CA GLU A 93 -3.33 5.45 2.71
C GLU A 93 -4.71 5.44 3.38
N GLU A 94 -5.78 5.80 2.69
CA GLU A 94 -7.15 5.74 3.23
C GLU A 94 -7.54 4.33 3.67
N ALA A 95 -7.30 3.32 2.83
CA ALA A 95 -7.58 1.92 3.18
C ALA A 95 -6.65 1.39 4.28
N TRP A 96 -5.38 1.81 4.28
CA TRP A 96 -4.44 1.52 5.36
C TRP A 96 -4.93 2.10 6.70
N LEU A 97 -5.35 3.36 6.69
CA LEU A 97 -5.87 4.07 7.85
C LEU A 97 -7.18 3.47 8.32
N ALA A 98 -8.08 3.07 7.42
CA ALA A 98 -9.31 2.40 7.78
C ALA A 98 -9.02 1.12 8.59
N HIS A 99 -8.09 0.28 8.12
CA HIS A 99 -7.67 -0.91 8.86
C HIS A 99 -6.98 -0.57 10.18
N ALA A 100 -6.05 0.38 10.20
CA ALA A 100 -5.38 0.80 11.43
C ALA A 100 -6.36 1.41 12.45
N ASN A 101 -7.39 2.13 12.00
CA ASN A 101 -8.39 2.78 12.85
C ASN A 101 -9.46 1.81 13.36
N THR A 102 -9.76 0.72 12.64
CA THR A 102 -10.66 -0.33 13.17
C THR A 102 -10.15 -0.95 14.48
N LEU A 103 -8.85 -0.87 14.78
CA LEU A 103 -8.28 -1.27 16.06
C LEU A 103 -8.54 -0.27 17.20
N HIS A 104 -8.92 0.97 16.88
CA HIS A 104 -9.03 2.08 17.82
C HIS A 104 -10.49 2.38 18.27
N GLU A 105 -11.50 1.82 17.60
CA GLU A 105 -12.93 1.99 17.93
C GLU A 105 -13.51 0.92 18.88
N SER A 106 -12.64 0.22 19.61
CA SER A 106 -13.05 -0.61 20.75
C SER A 106 -12.67 0.08 22.06
N THR A 107 -13.36 1.16 22.42
CA THR A 107 -13.33 1.74 23.78
C THR A 107 -14.73 2.21 24.18
#